data_AF-A0A9X8VHU1-F1
#
_entry.id   AF-A0A9X8VHU1-F1
#
_cell.length_a   1.000
_cell.length_b   1.000
_cell.length_c   1.000
_cell.angle_alpha   90.00
_cell.angle_beta   90.00
_cell.angle_gamma   90.00
#
_symmetry.space_group_name_H-M   'P 1'
#
loop_
_entity.id
_entity.type
_entity.pdbx_description
1 polymer ?
#
loop_
_entity_poly.entity_id
_entity_poly.type
_entity_poly.pdbx_seq_one_letter_code
_entity_poly.pdbx_strand_id
1 'polypeptide(L)' 'NYFVINGAVIAPEFGDPQADKAAFTLLSALYPQRKVVQLEIDAIAAGGGGIHCVTSQLPVHGKPGQ' A
#
# COMPACT_ATOMS: atom_id res chain seq x y z
N ASN A 1 5.11 -4.14 -4.82
CA ASN A 1 4.68 -4.76 -3.56
C ASN A 1 3.96 -3.68 -2.74
N TYR A 2 2.62 -3.66 -2.75
CA TYR A 2 1.78 -2.68 -2.04
C TYR A 2 0.44 -3.35 -1.69
N PHE A 3 -0.36 -2.77 -0.80
CA PHE A 3 -1.62 -3.37 -0.35
C PHE A 3 -2.80 -2.42 -0.50
N VAL A 4 -3.86 -2.87 -1.18
CA VAL A 4 -5.06 -2.08 -1.44
C VAL A 4 -6.14 -2.47 -0.43
N ILE A 5 -6.59 -1.50 0.37
CA ILE A 5 -7.63 -1.66 1.38
C ILE A 5 -8.76 -0.68 1.15
N ASN A 6 -9.92 -0.89 1.77
CA ASN A 6 -11.05 0.02 1.66
C ASN A 6 -10.62 1.47 1.95
N GLY A 7 -10.77 2.34 0.95
CA GLY A 7 -10.41 3.75 1.03
C GLY A 7 -8.91 4.11 0.95
N ALA A 8 -7.99 3.15 0.89
CA ALA A 8 -6.56 3.46 0.87
C ALA A 8 -5.70 2.47 0.05
N VAL A 9 -4.48 2.91 -0.28
CA VAL A 9 -3.39 2.09 -0.81
C VAL A 9 -2.19 2.29 0.11
N ILE A 10 -1.70 1.20 0.69
CA ILE A 10 -0.52 1.20 1.55
C ILE A 10 0.68 0.81 0.70
N ALA A 11 1.59 1.74 0.49
CA ALA A 11 2.76 1.61 -0.38
C ALA A 11 4.05 1.64 0.45
N PRO A 12 5.12 0.98 -0.02
CA PRO A 12 6.41 1.05 0.64
C PRO A 12 7.10 2.40 0.36
N GLU A 13 7.97 2.78 1.29
CA GLU A 13 8.96 3.84 1.21
C GLU A 13 10.31 3.23 1.62
N PHE A 14 11.39 3.60 0.92
CA PHE A 14 12.74 3.05 1.17
C PHE A 14 13.77 4.16 1.44
N GLY A 15 13.31 5.39 1.63
CA GLY A 15 14.17 6.55 1.86
C GLY A 15 14.88 7.05 0.60
N ASP A 16 14.44 6.64 -0.60
CA ASP A 16 14.87 7.22 -1.87
C ASP A 16 13.84 8.28 -2.28
N PRO A 17 14.13 9.58 -2.13
CA PRO A 17 13.13 10.62 -2.32
C PRO A 17 12.58 10.69 -3.75
N GLN A 18 13.34 10.26 -4.76
CA GLN A 18 12.91 10.28 -6.14
C GLN A 18 12.01 9.09 -6.44
N ALA A 19 12.44 7.88 -6.05
CA ALA A 19 11.68 6.67 -6.27
C ALA A 19 10.38 6.68 -5.45
N ASP A 20 10.45 7.11 -4.19
CA ASP A 20 9.29 7.17 -3.30
C ASP A 20 8.26 8.18 -3.82
N LYS A 21 8.69 9.35 -4.29
CA LYS A 21 7.79 10.33 -4.92
C LYS A 21 7.17 9.81 -6.22
N ALA A 22 7.95 9.11 -7.05
CA ALA A 22 7.45 8.52 -8.29
C ALA A 22 6.38 7.46 -8.00
N ALA A 23 6.62 6.58 -7.03
CA ALA A 23 5.67 5.56 -6.59
C ALA A 23 4.37 6.20 -6.04
N PHE A 24 4.48 7.21 -5.17
CA PHE A 24 3.34 7.95 -4.65
C PHE A 24 2.49 8.55 -5.76
N THR A 25 3.13 9.25 -6.70
CA THR A 25 2.46 9.96 -7.79
C THR A 25 1.71 8.98 -8.68
N LEU A 26 2.37 7.88 -9.06
CA LEU A 26 1.77 6.84 -9.89
C LEU A 26 0.57 6.19 -9.19
N LEU A 27 0.73 5.75 -7.93
CA LEU A 27 -0.34 5.09 -7.20
C LEU A 27 -1.52 6.03 -6.94
N SER A 28 -1.27 7.32 -6.71
CA SER A 28 -2.32 8.31 -6.53
C SER A 28 -3.14 8.51 -7.81
N ALA A 29 -2.47 8.49 -8.97
CA ALA A 29 -3.15 8.57 -10.27
C ALA A 29 -3.96 7.30 -10.59
N LEU A 30 -3.45 6.11 -10.22
CA LEU A 30 -4.13 4.84 -10.46
C LEU A 30 -5.32 4.60 -9.52
N TYR A 31 -5.29 5.15 -8.32
CA TYR A 31 -6.33 4.99 -7.31
C TYR A 31 -6.90 6.34 -6.84
N PRO A 32 -7.54 7.13 -7.72
CA PRO A 32 -7.94 8.51 -7.44
C PRO A 32 -8.97 8.65 -6.30
N GLN A 33 -9.66 7.56 -5.94
CA GLN A 33 -10.65 7.53 -4.85
C GLN A 33 -10.08 6.94 -3.55
N ARG A 34 -8.79 6.62 -3.50
CA ARG A 34 -8.14 6.03 -2.32
C ARG A 34 -7.00 6.93 -1.87
N LYS A 35 -6.82 7.02 -0.56
CA LYS A 35 -5.65 7.69 0.03
C LYS A 35 -4.42 6.80 -0.13
N VAL A 36 -3.39 7.29 -0.82
CA VAL A 36 -2.08 6.63 -0.82
C VAL A 36 -1.36 6.98 0.49
N VAL A 37 -0.88 5.96 1.20
CA VAL A 37 -0.09 6.09 2.43
C VAL A 37 1.21 5.33 2.22
N GLN A 38 2.33 6.04 2.29
CA GLN A 38 3.66 5.45 2.25
C GLN A 38 4.15 5.13 3.67
N LEU A 39 4.80 3.98 3.82
CA LEU A 39 5.38 3.52 5.08
C LEU A 39 6.81 3.03 4.81
N GLU A 40 7.74 3.42 5.67
CA GLU A 40 9.09 2.84 5.70
C GLU A 40 8.98 1.36 6.10
N ILE A 41 9.62 0.48 5.32
CA ILE A 41 9.51 -0.98 5.49
C ILE A 41 10.86 -1.72 5.39
N ASP A 42 11.99 -1.04 5.57
CA ASP A 42 13.34 -1.62 5.49
C ASP A 42 13.47 -2.84 6.39
N ALA A 43 12.87 -2.82 7.58
CA ALA A 43 12.85 -3.97 8.49
C ALA A 43 12.13 -5.20 7.90
N ILE A 44 11.04 -5.01 7.16
CA ILE A 44 10.31 -6.08 6.48
C ILE A 44 11.06 -6.53 5.22
N ALA A 45 11.61 -5.57 4.47
CA ALA A 45 12.35 -5.81 3.23
C ALA A 45 13.67 -6.54 3.49
N ALA A 46 14.35 -6.26 4.60
CA ALA A 46 15.52 -6.99 5.05
C ALA A 46 15.24 -8.49 5.28
N GLY A 47 13.99 -8.84 5.59
CA GLY A 47 13.52 -10.24 5.67
C GLY A 47 13.18 -10.88 4.32
N GLY A 48 13.37 -10.18 3.19
CA GLY A 48 13.09 -10.65 1.84
C GLY A 48 11.64 -10.44 1.37
N GLY A 49 10.84 -9.67 2.12
CA GLY A 49 9.41 -9.45 1.84
C GLY A 49 9.05 -7.99 1.58
N GLY A 50 7.75 -7.72 1.60
CA GLY A 50 7.20 -6.36 1.64
C GLY A 50 5.76 -6.39 2.14
N ILE A 51 5.09 -5.24 2.19
CA ILE A 51 3.71 -5.07 2.67
C ILE A 51 2.77 -6.18 2.16
N HIS A 52 2.75 -6.45 0.84
CA HIS A 52 1.86 -7.47 0.28
C HIS A 52 2.19 -8.89 0.74
N CYS A 53 3.46 -9.18 1.03
CA CYS A 53 3.90 -10.51 1.46
C CYS A 53 3.47 -10.85 2.89
N VAL A 54 3.26 -9.84 3.73
CA VAL A 54 2.97 -9.99 5.17
C VAL A 54 1.53 -9.62 5.52
N THR A 55 0.67 -9.45 4.52
CA THR A 55 -0.74 -9.09 4.67
C THR A 55 -1.64 -10.10 3.97
N SER A 56 -2.89 -10.17 4.41
CA SER A 56 -3.93 -10.94 3.73
C SER A 56 -5.25 -10.20 3.89
N GLN A 57 -5.97 -10.02 2.79
CA GLN A 57 -7.30 -9.42 2.84
C GLN A 57 -8.36 -10.46 3.21
N LEU A 58 -9.25 -10.08 4.12
CA LEU A 58 -10.52 -10.78 4.34
C LEU A 58 -11.65 -9.88 3.83
N PRO A 59 -12.38 -10.28 2.77
CA PRO A 59 -13.56 -9.57 2.35
C PRO A 59 -14.60 -9.52 3.47
N VAL A 60 -15.32 -8.42 3.58
CA VAL A 60 -16.50 -8.37 4.45
C VAL A 60 -17.53 -9.39 3.95
N HIS A 61 -18.09 -10.18 4.86
CA HIS A 61 -19.24 -11.04 4.55
C HIS A 61 -20.48 -10.15 4.46
N GLY A 62 -21.16 -10.14 3.32
CA GLY A 62 -22.39 -9.35 3.10
C GLY A 62 -22.15 -7.93 2.58
N LYS A 63 -23.23 -7.29 2.11
CA LYS A 63 -23.19 -5.90 1.62
C LYS A 63 -22.98 -4.95 2.81
N PRO A 64 -22.13 -3.92 2.72
CA PRO A 64 -22.08 -2.87 3.73
C PRO A 64 -23.48 -2.24 3.88
N GLY A 65 -24.11 -2.37 5.06
CA GLY A 65 -25.43 -1.80 5.35
C GLY A 65 -26.65 -2.70 5.11
N GLN A 66 -26.49 -4.04 5.08
CA GLN A 66 -27.58 -4.97 5.41
C GLN A 66 -27.41 -5.51 6.81
#